data_AF-A0A3Q2P9F3-F1
#
_entry.id   AF-A0A3Q2P9F3-F1
#
_cell.length_a   1.000
_cell.length_b   1.000
_cell.length_c   1.000
_cell.angle_alpha   90.00
_cell.angle_beta   90.00
_cell.angle_gamma   90.00
#
_symmetry.space_group_name_H-M   'P 1'
#
loop_
_entity.id
_entity.type
_entity.pdbx_description
1 polymer ?
#
loop_
_entity_poly.entity_id
_entity_poly.type
_entity_poly.pdbx_seq_one_letter_code
_entity_poly.pdbx_strand_id
1 'polypeptide(L)' 'MAIRSRSSYYSWRVCLLHLLLIVAKQAAADLRYSVPEEVKEGTVVGNIAKDLGLEKAHLTDRRLRIASESEDTFF' A
#
# COMPACT_ATOMS: atom_id res chain seq x y z
N MET A 1 -40.08 -9.56 -27.05
CA MET A 1 -39.06 -10.39 -26.37
C MET A 1 -37.88 -9.49 -26.03
N ALA A 2 -37.85 -8.90 -24.82
CA ALA A 2 -36.83 -7.93 -24.42
C ALA A 2 -35.94 -8.53 -23.33
N ILE A 3 -34.89 -9.24 -23.73
CA ILE A 3 -33.87 -9.80 -22.84
C ILE A 3 -32.56 -9.09 -23.14
N ARG A 4 -32.46 -7.78 -22.85
CA ARG A 4 -31.18 -7.07 -22.96
C ARG A 4 -31.10 -5.83 -22.08
N SER A 5 -31.07 -6.01 -20.76
CA SER A 5 -30.53 -4.95 -19.88
C SER A 5 -29.94 -5.44 -18.55
N ARG A 6 -30.00 -6.74 -18.21
CA ARG A 6 -29.39 -7.24 -16.96
C ARG A 6 -27.88 -7.53 -17.06
N SER A 7 -27.34 -7.78 -18.26
CA SER A 7 -25.94 -8.23 -18.45
C SER A 7 -24.90 -7.09 -18.38
N SER A 8 -25.26 -5.87 -18.77
CA SER A 8 -24.33 -4.74 -18.84
C SER A 8 -23.81 -4.30 -17.46
N TYR A 9 -24.65 -4.35 -16.42
CA TYR A 9 -24.27 -4.00 -15.06
C TYR A 9 -23.26 -4.97 -14.43
N TYR A 10 -23.40 -6.28 -14.70
CA TYR A 10 -22.46 -7.29 -14.21
C TYR A 10 -21.09 -7.14 -14.88
N SER A 11 -21.06 -6.90 -16.20
CA SER A 11 -19.81 -6.66 -16.93
C SER A 11 -19.09 -5.40 -16.44
N TRP A 12 -19.82 -4.30 -16.22
CA TRP A 12 -19.24 -3.06 -15.68
C TRP A 12 -18.68 -3.23 -14.27
N ARG A 13 -19.40 -3.94 -13.39
CA ARG A 13 -18.92 -4.24 -12.02
C ARG A 13 -17.65 -5.08 -12.02
N VAL A 14 -17.54 -6.06 -12.91
CA VAL A 14 -16.33 -6.89 -13.04
C VAL A 14 -15.15 -6.05 -13.54
N CYS A 15 -15.36 -5.19 -14.54
CA CYS A 15 -14.33 -4.26 -15.00
C CYS A 15 -13.86 -3.32 -13.88
N LEU A 16 -14.80 -2.75 -13.10
CA LEU A 16 -14.48 -1.92 -11.94
C LEU A 16 -13.69 -2.67 -10.87
N LEU A 17 -14.09 -3.90 -10.54
CA LEU A 17 -13.39 -4.73 -9.57
C LEU A 17 -11.97 -5.06 -10.04
N HIS A 18 -11.79 -5.40 -11.32
CA HIS A 18 -10.47 -5.62 -11.90
C HIS A 18 -9.60 -4.36 -11.86
N LEU A 19 -10.15 -3.20 -12.23
CA LEU A 19 -9.43 -1.93 -12.14
C LEU A 19 -8.99 -1.65 -10.70
N LEU A 20 -9.89 -1.84 -9.73
CA LEU A 20 -9.59 -1.64 -8.32
C LEU A 20 -8.50 -2.60 -7.81
N LEU A 21 -8.51 -3.87 -8.24
CA LEU A 21 -7.46 -4.83 -7.90
C LEU A 21 -6.10 -4.44 -8.48
N ILE A 22 -6.05 -3.94 -9.72
CA ILE A 22 -4.81 -3.46 -10.34
C ILE A 22 -4.24 -2.27 -9.56
N VAL A 23 -5.09 -1.29 -9.23
CA VAL A 23 -4.68 -0.12 -8.43
C VAL A 23 -4.20 -0.55 -7.03
N ALA A 24 -4.90 -1.47 -6.38
CA ALA A 24 -4.52 -1.98 -5.06
C ALA A 24 -3.18 -2.73 -5.10
N LYS A 25 -2.90 -3.49 -6.16
CA LYS A 25 -1.60 -4.16 -6.34
C LYS A 25 -0.47 -3.17 -6.54
N GLN A 26 -0.69 -2.10 -7.29
CA GLN A 26 0.30 -1.05 -7.51
C GLN A 26 0.61 -0.25 -6.23
N ALA A 27 -0.36 -0.16 -5.31
CA ALA A 27 -0.20 0.51 -4.02
C ALA A 27 0.58 -0.32 -2.98
N ALA A 28 0.80 -1.61 -3.23
CA ALA A 28 1.61 -2.46 -2.36
C ALA A 28 3.09 -2.32 -2.72
N ALA A 29 3.86 -1.65 -1.85
CA ALA A 29 5.30 -1.54 -1.98
C ALA A 29 5.99 -2.39 -0.90
N ASP A 30 6.96 -3.21 -1.30
CA ASP A 30 7.87 -3.92 -0.39
C ASP A 30 9.20 -3.15 -0.38
N LEU A 31 9.56 -2.58 0.77
CA LEU A 31 10.73 -1.71 0.90
C LEU A 31 11.74 -2.35 1.84
N ARG A 32 12.88 -2.74 1.28
CA ARG A 32 13.96 -3.42 2.00
C ARG A 32 15.15 -2.50 2.17
N TYR A 33 15.59 -2.33 3.42
CA TYR A 33 16.84 -1.66 3.76
C TYR A 33 17.78 -2.63 4.48
N SER A 34 19.08 -2.50 4.20
CA SER A 34 20.13 -3.24 4.89
C SER A 34 20.99 -2.26 5.68
N VAL A 35 21.23 -2.55 6.96
CA VAL A 35 22.08 -1.74 7.83
C VAL A 35 23.12 -2.64 8.49
N PRO A 36 24.40 -2.23 8.61
CA PRO A 36 25.38 -3.00 9.37
C PRO A 36 25.03 -2.99 10.86
N GLU A 37 25.40 -4.04 11.59
CA GLU A 37 25.05 -4.23 13.00
C GLU A 37 25.74 -3.22 13.93
N GLU A 38 26.94 -2.76 13.58
CA GLU A 38 27.76 -1.84 14.40
C GLU A 38 27.51 -0.36 14.10
N VAL A 39 26.25 0.05 13.88
CA VAL A 39 25.88 1.46 13.68
C VAL A 39 25.58 2.18 14.98
N LYS A 40 25.96 3.46 15.05
CA LYS A 40 25.63 4.33 16.18
C LYS A 40 24.12 4.57 16.26
N GLU A 41 23.61 4.71 17.48
CA GLU A 41 22.23 5.12 17.70
C GLU A 41 21.93 6.44 16.99
N GLY A 42 20.73 6.53 16.39
CA GLY A 42 20.32 7.68 15.58
C GLY A 42 20.82 7.67 14.13
N THR A 43 21.49 6.61 13.68
CA THR A 43 21.84 6.43 12.27
C THR A 43 20.60 6.32 11.40
N VAL A 44 20.52 7.11 10.33
CA VAL A 44 19.40 7.09 9.38
C VAL A 44 19.51 5.84 8.50
N VAL A 45 18.51 4.96 8.56
CA VAL A 45 18.47 3.70 7.79
C VAL A 45 17.97 3.90 6.36
N GLY A 46 17.01 4.82 6.16
CA GLY A 46 16.39 5.05 4.85
C GLY A 46 15.36 6.17 4.86
N ASN A 47 14.96 6.62 3.67
CA ASN A 47 13.95 7.67 3.50
C ASN A 47 12.71 7.13 2.79
N ILE A 48 11.83 6.51 3.57
CA ILE A 48 10.59 5.88 3.11
C ILE A 48 9.72 6.86 2.32
N ALA A 49 9.65 8.13 2.75
CA ALA A 49 8.84 9.13 2.08
C ALA A 49 9.33 9.38 0.64
N LYS A 50 10.65 9.55 0.47
CA LYS A 50 11.26 9.76 -0.84
C LYS A 50 11.10 8.53 -1.74
N ASP A 51 11.29 7.34 -1.19
CA ASP A 51 11.25 6.09 -1.95
C ASP A 51 9.82 5.75 -2.42
N LEU A 52 8.80 6.19 -1.68
CA LEU A 52 7.40 6.10 -2.10
C LEU A 52 6.92 7.30 -2.95
N GLY A 53 7.82 8.26 -3.26
CA GLY A 53 7.46 9.48 -4.00
C GLY A 53 6.50 10.40 -3.24
N LEU A 54 6.46 10.30 -1.91
CA LEU A 54 5.61 11.10 -1.05
C LEU A 54 6.37 12.31 -0.50
N GLU A 55 5.74 13.48 -0.54
CA GLU A 55 6.27 14.65 0.13
C GLU A 55 5.94 14.62 1.62
N LYS A 56 6.87 15.11 2.46
CA LYS A 56 6.70 15.14 3.94
C LYS A 56 5.39 15.81 4.37
N ALA A 57 4.97 16.87 3.69
CA ALA A 57 3.73 17.58 3.97
C ALA A 57 2.48 16.71 3.76
N HIS A 58 2.54 15.75 2.82
CA HIS A 58 1.42 14.87 2.49
C HIS A 58 1.36 13.60 3.36
N LEU A 59 2.41 13.29 4.14
CA LEU A 59 2.42 12.12 5.01
C LEU A 59 1.37 12.22 6.13
N THR A 60 1.25 13.41 6.73
CA THR A 60 0.27 13.68 7.79
C THR A 60 -1.14 13.72 7.24
N ASP A 61 -1.34 14.32 6.07
CA ASP A 61 -2.64 14.39 5.38
C ASP A 61 -3.17 12.98 5.02
N ARG A 62 -2.28 12.11 4.54
CA ARG A 62 -2.61 10.72 4.18
C ARG A 62 -2.69 9.75 5.35
N ARG A 63 -2.61 10.26 6.59
CA ARG A 63 -2.67 9.47 7.84
C ARG A 63 -1.66 8.31 7.85
N LEU A 64 -0.46 8.54 7.32
CA LEU A 64 0.59 7.53 7.34
C LEU A 64 0.97 7.27 8.80
N ARG A 65 0.84 6.01 9.22
CA ARG A 65 1.11 5.57 10.59
C ARG A 65 2.06 4.39 10.57
N ILE A 66 2.92 4.34 11.57
CA ILE A 66 3.71 3.15 11.85
C ILE A 66 2.76 2.19 12.56
N ALA A 67 2.44 1.06 11.92
CA ALA A 67 1.77 -0.04 12.59
C ALA A 67 2.86 -0.95 13.14
N SER A 68 2.91 -1.13 14.46
CA SER A 68 3.63 -2.27 15.04
C SER A 68 2.83 -3.52 14.70
N GLU A 69 3.51 -4.56 14.25
CA GLU A 69 2.94 -5.91 14.31
C GLU A 69 2.54 -6.14 15.78
N SER A 70 1.25 -6.44 16.01
CA SER A 70 0.82 -6.89 17.34
C SER A 70 1.64 -8.13 17.70
N GLU A 71 1.94 -8.34 18.98
CA GLU A 71 2.51 -9.59 19.47
C GLU A 71 1.62 -10.76 19.01
N ASP A 72 1.88 -11.30 17.83
CA ASP A 72 1.58 -12.68 17.53
C ASP A 72 2.52 -13.44 18.46
N THR A 73 2.02 -13.74 19.65
CA THR A 73 2.64 -14.63 20.61
C THR A 73 2.81 -15.98 19.93
N PHE A 74 3.92 -16.15 19.24
CA PHE A 74 4.44 -17.45 18.85
C PHE A 74 5.20 -18.03 20.05
N PHE A 75 4.48 -18.29 21.15
CA PHE A 75 4.94 -19.08 22.29
C PHE A 75 3.78 -19.86 22.88
#